data_AF-A0A0B7F6K3-F1
#
_entry.id   AF-A0A0B7F6K3-F1
#
_cell.length_a   1.000
_cell.length_b   1.000
_cell.length_c   1.000
_cell.angle_alpha   90.00
_cell.angle_beta   90.00
_cell.angle_gamma   90.00
#
_symmetry.space_group_name_H-M   'P 1'
#
loop_
_entity.id
_entity.type
_entity.pdbx_description
1 polymer ?
#
loop_
_entity_poly.entity_id
_entity_poly.type
_entity_poly.pdbx_seq_one_letter_code
_entity_poly.pdbx_strand_id
1 'polypeptide(L)'
;METGGQIGLRWDHIEAFVNVAGTLLGVPKAMAAFVSGEMRDTVEVNPAGAYGTAPLVLERFFSRKERAKLFRSWAGSASMWIKGGDAVWGTPSPFASGTEPTPTTNDVQSETEPAPVYGAPDDPPGISPEDSHARFFNFRASPPAAHVQSGPGIPGNLSAEQAGNWLLGNVEEKWQKMMAMNYSYGFERDPEQLAKNGDDHTKFSNPLEVELPNAPSMRIYCLYGSGKDTERSYWYAASEFEHEGSDSAILGEECAADLGESGVNSSCITQRTPLDMPLSRRNFIDVAVHNETGVPKVKSGVKIGEGDGTVALLSLGAMCVEGWKSGSKWNPHGIKVITQEMEHKPEPFDPRGGQTTSDHIDILGSESLNLAVLRIAAGRGEDVEERFVSKIQEYAKKIRWA
;
A
#
# COMPACT_ATOMS: atom_id res chain seq x y z
N MET A 1 -48.83 -17.78 -6.64
CA MET A 1 -47.42 -18.21 -6.45
C MET A 1 -46.70 -16.99 -5.93
N GLU A 2 -46.43 -17.00 -4.63
CA GLU A 2 -45.76 -15.93 -3.91
C GLU A 2 -44.35 -15.74 -4.49
N THR A 3 -44.08 -14.55 -4.98
CA THR A 3 -42.73 -14.09 -5.32
C THR A 3 -41.94 -14.01 -4.02
N GLY A 4 -41.03 -14.96 -3.83
CA GLY A 4 -40.08 -14.97 -2.72
C GLY A 4 -39.34 -13.64 -2.65
N GLY A 5 -39.31 -13.05 -1.45
CA GLY A 5 -38.73 -11.75 -1.20
C GLY A 5 -37.23 -11.73 -1.47
N GLN A 6 -36.84 -11.20 -2.62
CA GLN A 6 -35.61 -10.44 -2.72
C GLN A 6 -35.97 -9.00 -2.38
N ILE A 7 -35.57 -8.55 -1.20
CA ILE A 7 -35.43 -7.11 -0.94
C ILE A 7 -34.20 -6.68 -1.75
N GLY A 8 -34.35 -6.63 -3.09
CA GLY A 8 -33.34 -6.05 -3.96
C GLY A 8 -33.24 -4.58 -3.59
N LEU A 9 -32.09 -4.15 -3.08
CA LEU A 9 -31.77 -2.74 -2.90
C LEU A 9 -32.02 -2.05 -4.24
N ARG A 10 -33.12 -1.30 -4.32
CA ARG A 10 -33.54 -0.63 -5.54
C ARG A 10 -32.72 0.67 -5.62
N TRP A 11 -31.76 0.72 -6.54
CA TRP A 11 -30.82 1.84 -6.70
C TRP A 11 -31.42 3.07 -7.41
N ASP A 12 -32.75 3.20 -7.40
CA ASP A 12 -33.51 4.25 -8.09
C ASP A 12 -33.36 5.65 -7.47
N HIS A 13 -32.63 5.78 -6.36
CA HIS A 13 -32.53 7.02 -5.58
C HIS A 13 -31.14 7.66 -5.64
N ILE A 14 -30.18 7.09 -6.38
CA ILE A 14 -28.82 7.61 -6.50
C ILE A 14 -28.57 8.07 -7.93
N GLU A 15 -28.48 9.39 -8.12
CA GLU A 15 -28.15 9.99 -9.41
C GLU A 15 -26.64 9.94 -9.69
N ALA A 16 -25.82 10.29 -8.70
CA ALA A 16 -24.38 10.39 -8.86
C ALA A 16 -23.62 9.94 -7.61
N PHE A 17 -22.50 9.23 -7.83
CA PHE A 17 -21.49 8.95 -6.82
C PHE A 17 -20.20 9.67 -7.20
N VAL A 18 -19.71 10.54 -6.32
CA VAL A 18 -18.49 11.33 -6.55
C VAL A 18 -17.39 10.81 -5.63
N ASN A 19 -16.41 10.13 -6.22
CA ASN A 19 -15.22 9.66 -5.56
C ASN A 19 -14.11 10.71 -5.68
N VAL A 20 -13.81 11.40 -4.58
CA VAL A 20 -12.74 12.41 -4.51
C VAL A 20 -11.50 11.79 -3.87
N ALA A 21 -10.42 11.64 -4.64
CA ALA A 21 -9.14 11.08 -4.20
C ALA A 21 -9.26 9.73 -3.46
N GLY A 22 -10.21 8.88 -3.85
CA GLY A 22 -10.46 7.61 -3.15
C GLY A 22 -9.34 6.58 -3.31
N THR A 23 -9.09 5.83 -2.23
CA THR A 23 -8.07 4.78 -2.13
C THR A 23 -8.62 3.41 -2.53
N LEU A 24 -9.19 3.30 -3.75
CA LEU A 24 -9.94 2.12 -4.18
C LEU A 24 -9.16 0.80 -4.03
N LEU A 25 -7.86 0.81 -4.33
CA LEU A 25 -6.99 -0.38 -4.22
C LEU A 25 -6.13 -0.38 -2.94
N GLY A 26 -6.40 0.51 -1.99
CA GLY A 26 -5.58 0.70 -0.78
C GLY A 26 -4.28 1.47 -1.04
N VAL A 27 -3.48 1.67 0.01
CA VAL A 27 -2.26 2.50 -0.07
C VAL A 27 -1.03 1.76 0.44
N PRO A 28 0.11 1.83 -0.27
CA PRO A 28 1.38 1.27 0.23
C PRO A 28 1.77 1.78 1.61
N LYS A 29 1.42 3.05 1.90
CA LYS A 29 1.61 3.71 3.20
C LYS A 29 0.99 2.96 4.38
N ALA A 30 -0.18 2.35 4.19
CA ALA A 30 -0.85 1.57 5.22
C ALA A 30 -0.04 0.32 5.56
N MET A 31 0.50 -0.36 4.53
CA MET A 31 1.33 -1.54 4.72
C MET A 31 2.59 -1.21 5.54
N ALA A 32 3.29 -0.12 5.20
CA ALA A 32 4.47 0.29 5.95
C ALA A 32 4.15 0.66 7.41
N ALA A 33 3.04 1.38 7.62
CA ALA A 33 2.56 1.74 8.94
C ALA A 33 2.20 0.52 9.81
N PHE A 34 1.72 -0.57 9.21
CA PHE A 34 1.45 -1.82 9.94
C PHE A 34 2.71 -2.60 10.30
N VAL A 35 3.75 -2.54 9.46
CA VAL A 35 5.03 -3.23 9.71
C VAL A 35 5.82 -2.55 10.82
N SER A 36 6.08 -1.25 10.68
CA SER A 36 7.01 -0.54 11.59
C SER A 36 6.42 0.70 12.24
N GLY A 37 5.18 1.09 11.93
CA GLY A 37 4.61 2.35 12.42
C GLY A 37 5.30 3.58 11.83
N GLU A 38 5.99 3.39 10.70
CA GLU A 38 6.67 4.43 9.94
C GLU A 38 6.05 4.54 8.54
N MET A 39 6.18 5.74 7.99
CA MET A 39 5.77 6.16 6.66
C MET A 39 6.76 7.23 6.18
N ARG A 40 6.73 7.60 4.90
CA ARG A 40 7.65 8.62 4.34
C ARG A 40 7.69 9.89 5.18
N ASP A 41 6.53 10.41 5.55
CA ASP A 41 6.41 11.65 6.33
C ASP A 41 7.09 11.55 7.70
N THR A 42 7.24 10.34 8.27
CA THR A 42 7.91 10.15 9.55
C THR A 42 9.42 9.91 9.41
N VAL A 43 9.86 9.33 8.30
CA VAL A 43 11.28 9.01 8.06
C VAL A 43 12.04 10.16 7.39
N GLU A 44 11.35 11.05 6.70
CA GLU A 44 11.92 12.28 6.14
C GLU A 44 12.13 13.37 7.20
N VAL A 45 11.52 13.24 8.40
CA VAL A 45 11.82 14.12 9.54
C VAL A 45 13.20 13.76 10.06
N ASN A 46 14.22 14.41 9.50
CA ASN A 46 15.62 14.19 9.82
C ASN A 46 15.87 14.32 11.35
N PRO A 47 16.43 13.29 12.02
CA PRO A 47 16.84 13.38 13.41
C PRO A 47 17.83 14.54 13.69
N ALA A 48 18.61 14.94 12.67
CA ALA A 48 19.57 16.03 12.74
C ALA A 48 19.02 17.39 12.29
N GLY A 49 17.86 17.43 11.60
CA GLY A 49 17.28 18.66 11.04
C GLY A 49 16.23 19.31 11.95
N ALA A 50 15.64 18.55 12.86
CA ALA A 50 14.81 19.08 13.93
C ALA A 50 15.69 19.50 15.11
N TYR A 51 16.23 20.73 15.05
CA TYR A 51 16.82 21.40 16.20
C TYR A 51 15.77 21.49 17.33
N GLY A 52 15.80 20.54 18.27
CA GLY A 52 14.95 20.57 19.44
C GLY A 52 14.51 19.19 19.90
N THR A 53 13.91 19.15 21.07
CA THR A 53 13.40 17.95 21.75
C THR A 53 12.33 17.18 20.97
N ALA A 54 11.89 17.61 19.78
CA ALA A 54 10.75 17.04 19.06
C ALA A 54 10.93 15.59 18.53
N PRO A 55 12.06 15.17 17.92
CA PRO A 55 12.27 13.78 17.52
C PRO A 55 12.38 12.85 18.73
N LEU A 56 13.09 13.34 19.76
CA LEU A 56 13.18 12.69 21.06
C LEU A 56 11.82 12.60 21.76
N VAL A 57 10.97 13.62 21.68
CA VAL A 57 9.61 13.63 22.24
C VAL A 57 8.72 12.63 21.51
N LEU A 58 8.77 12.57 20.17
CA LEU A 58 7.96 11.60 19.44
C LEU A 58 8.38 10.15 19.75
N GLU A 59 9.68 9.84 19.78
CA GLU A 59 10.17 8.51 20.18
C GLU A 59 10.00 8.23 21.69
N ARG A 60 9.99 9.26 22.54
CA ARG A 60 9.80 9.14 24.01
C ARG A 60 8.33 8.97 24.41
N PHE A 61 7.39 9.51 23.65
CA PHE A 61 5.95 9.43 23.96
C PHE A 61 5.16 8.47 23.05
N PHE A 62 5.66 8.15 21.84
CA PHE A 62 5.06 7.20 20.90
C PHE A 62 6.13 6.46 20.10
N SER A 63 6.65 5.37 20.66
CA SER A 63 7.60 4.50 19.98
C SER A 63 7.03 3.97 18.65
N ARG A 64 7.92 3.61 17.71
CA ARG A 64 7.56 2.98 16.42
C ARG A 64 6.61 1.78 16.62
N LYS A 65 6.89 0.97 17.65
CA LYS A 65 6.08 -0.18 18.06
C LYS A 65 4.67 0.22 18.51
N GLU A 66 4.54 1.22 19.37
CA GLU A 66 3.23 1.70 19.83
C GLU A 66 2.42 2.27 18.68
N ARG A 67 3.06 2.96 17.73
CA ARG A 67 2.40 3.44 16.51
C ARG A 67 1.92 2.29 15.63
N ALA A 68 2.75 1.27 15.38
CA ALA A 68 2.34 0.08 14.62
C ALA A 68 1.15 -0.62 15.28
N LYS A 69 1.18 -0.78 16.61
CA LYS A 69 0.06 -1.35 17.38
C LYS A 69 -1.20 -0.48 17.31
N LEU A 70 -1.05 0.84 17.35
CA LEU A 70 -2.14 1.79 17.20
C LEU A 70 -2.78 1.71 15.80
N PHE A 71 -1.98 1.72 14.73
CA PHE A 71 -2.48 1.59 13.36
C PHE A 71 -3.21 0.25 13.15
N ARG A 72 -2.68 -0.84 13.71
CA ARG A 72 -3.36 -2.14 13.69
C ARG A 72 -4.66 -2.16 14.50
N SER A 73 -4.83 -1.27 15.48
CA SER A 73 -6.09 -1.17 16.24
C SER A 73 -7.22 -0.44 15.50
N TRP A 74 -6.91 0.35 14.47
CA TRP A 74 -7.88 1.15 13.73
C TRP A 74 -8.43 0.39 12.52
N ALA A 75 -9.74 0.08 12.56
CA ALA A 75 -10.43 -0.57 11.44
C ALA A 75 -10.35 0.26 10.14
N GLY A 76 -10.42 1.59 10.24
CA GLY A 76 -10.25 2.49 9.09
C GLY A 76 -8.90 2.30 8.41
N SER A 77 -7.81 2.20 9.18
CA SER A 77 -6.49 1.88 8.65
C SER A 77 -6.47 0.52 7.96
N ALA A 78 -7.03 -0.51 8.60
CA ALA A 78 -7.08 -1.87 8.05
C ALA A 78 -7.80 -1.94 6.68
N SER A 79 -8.84 -1.13 6.47
CA SER A 79 -9.55 -1.05 5.18
C SER A 79 -8.69 -0.51 4.02
N MET A 80 -7.64 0.25 4.34
CA MET A 80 -6.69 0.82 3.38
C MET A 80 -5.57 -0.16 2.98
N TRP A 81 -5.64 -1.42 3.43
CA TRP A 81 -4.79 -2.49 2.95
C TRP A 81 -4.81 -2.59 1.42
N ILE A 82 -3.64 -2.89 0.83
CA ILE A 82 -3.48 -2.98 -0.62
C ILE A 82 -4.24 -4.18 -1.19
N LYS A 83 -4.99 -3.96 -2.28
CA LYS A 83 -5.89 -4.96 -2.86
C LYS A 83 -5.37 -5.44 -4.21
N GLY A 84 -5.62 -6.71 -4.53
CA GLY A 84 -5.30 -7.31 -5.82
C GLY A 84 -3.90 -7.89 -5.94
N GLY A 85 -3.10 -7.88 -4.87
CA GLY A 85 -1.79 -8.55 -4.78
C GLY A 85 -0.88 -8.29 -5.98
N ASP A 86 -0.21 -9.34 -6.45
CA ASP A 86 0.78 -9.24 -7.53
C ASP A 86 0.14 -8.97 -8.91
N ALA A 87 -1.19 -9.09 -9.04
CA ALA A 87 -1.90 -8.78 -10.27
C ALA A 87 -2.04 -7.27 -10.51
N VAL A 88 -2.17 -6.50 -9.43
CA VAL A 88 -2.28 -5.03 -9.46
C VAL A 88 -0.92 -4.38 -9.24
N TRP A 89 -0.17 -4.85 -8.25
CA TRP A 89 1.02 -4.16 -7.75
C TRP A 89 2.33 -4.64 -8.40
N GLY A 90 2.26 -5.66 -9.26
CA GLY A 90 3.38 -6.19 -10.02
C GLY A 90 3.91 -7.52 -9.50
N THR A 91 4.58 -8.26 -10.38
CA THR A 91 5.26 -9.52 -10.04
C THR A 91 6.76 -9.33 -10.19
N PRO A 92 7.58 -9.51 -9.13
CA PRO A 92 9.02 -9.32 -9.23
C PRO A 92 9.65 -10.40 -10.12
N SER A 93 10.71 -10.07 -10.85
CA SER A 93 11.46 -11.11 -11.58
C SER A 93 12.12 -12.07 -10.59
N PRO A 94 12.09 -13.40 -10.83
CA PRO A 94 12.93 -14.32 -10.09
C PRO A 94 14.38 -13.93 -10.34
N PHE A 95 15.11 -13.63 -9.27
CA PHE A 95 16.55 -13.44 -9.38
C PHE A 95 17.17 -14.79 -9.69
N ALA A 96 18.16 -14.79 -10.57
CA ALA A 96 19.07 -15.91 -10.76
C ALA A 96 19.92 -16.10 -9.49
N SER A 97 19.31 -16.51 -8.37
CA SER A 97 20.02 -17.33 -7.40
C SER A 97 20.31 -18.64 -8.11
N GLY A 98 21.58 -19.04 -8.22
CA GLY A 98 22.06 -20.22 -8.95
C GLY A 98 21.58 -21.59 -8.45
N THR A 99 20.36 -21.67 -7.93
CA THR A 99 19.63 -22.89 -7.63
C THR A 99 18.21 -22.67 -8.13
N GLU A 100 17.95 -23.19 -9.33
CA GLU A 100 16.59 -23.39 -9.81
C GLU A 100 15.78 -24.07 -8.69
N PRO A 101 14.61 -23.53 -8.30
CA PRO A 101 13.70 -24.31 -7.47
C PRO A 101 13.26 -25.49 -8.34
N THR A 102 13.74 -26.68 -8.00
CA THR A 102 13.24 -27.92 -8.57
C THR A 102 11.73 -27.92 -8.33
N PRO A 103 10.89 -27.95 -9.37
CA PRO A 103 9.45 -28.07 -9.17
C PRO A 103 9.23 -29.43 -8.52
N THR A 104 8.84 -29.45 -7.24
CA THR A 104 8.22 -30.63 -6.64
C THR A 104 6.90 -30.82 -7.37
N THR A 105 6.99 -31.65 -8.41
CA THR A 105 5.88 -32.18 -9.19
C THR A 105 4.92 -32.87 -8.24
N ASN A 106 3.70 -32.35 -8.14
CA ASN A 106 2.45 -33.11 -8.00
C ASN A 106 1.21 -32.21 -7.97
N ASP A 107 1.15 -31.16 -8.79
CA ASP A 107 -0.13 -30.55 -9.14
C ASP A 107 -0.21 -30.45 -10.66
N VAL A 108 -1.22 -31.13 -11.20
CA VAL A 108 -1.59 -31.16 -12.61
C VAL A 108 -1.99 -29.74 -13.01
N GLN A 109 -1.05 -28.96 -13.53
CA GLN A 109 -1.33 -27.62 -14.06
C GLN A 109 -2.04 -27.75 -15.40
N SER A 110 -3.24 -27.18 -15.46
CA SER A 110 -3.95 -26.87 -16.70
C SER A 110 -3.14 -25.88 -17.53
N GLU A 111 -2.78 -26.28 -18.74
CA GLU A 111 -2.08 -25.48 -19.76
C GLU A 111 -2.93 -24.31 -20.25
N THR A 112 -2.95 -23.14 -19.56
CA THR A 112 -3.50 -21.91 -20.17
C THR A 112 -3.01 -20.57 -19.60
N GLU A 113 -1.90 -20.49 -18.85
CA GLU A 113 -1.40 -19.19 -18.37
C GLU A 113 -0.30 -18.63 -19.29
N PRO A 114 -0.45 -17.42 -19.85
CA PRO A 114 0.63 -16.75 -20.58
C PRO A 114 1.82 -16.50 -19.64
N ALA A 115 3.04 -16.49 -20.19
CA ALA A 115 4.27 -16.32 -19.42
C ALA A 115 4.20 -15.12 -18.45
N PRO A 116 4.69 -15.24 -17.20
CA PRO A 116 4.58 -14.19 -16.21
C PRO A 116 5.32 -12.94 -16.69
N VAL A 117 4.57 -11.85 -16.88
CA VAL A 117 5.14 -10.53 -17.14
C VAL A 117 5.72 -10.02 -15.83
N TYR A 118 7.05 -9.94 -15.76
CA TYR A 118 7.75 -9.40 -14.61
C TYR A 118 7.78 -7.87 -14.64
N GLY A 119 7.70 -7.25 -13.47
CA GLY A 119 7.62 -5.80 -13.28
C GLY A 119 6.27 -5.35 -12.73
N ALA A 120 6.20 -4.06 -12.40
CA ALA A 120 4.97 -3.41 -11.98
C ALA A 120 4.34 -2.63 -13.13
N PRO A 121 3.00 -2.49 -13.16
CA PRO A 121 2.31 -1.73 -14.20
C PRO A 121 2.79 -0.28 -14.33
N ASP A 122 3.14 0.32 -13.20
CA ASP A 122 3.58 1.71 -13.02
C ASP A 122 5.11 1.89 -13.04
N ASP A 123 5.86 0.86 -13.45
CA ASP A 123 7.31 0.97 -13.59
C ASP A 123 7.71 2.00 -14.68
N PRO A 124 8.72 2.85 -14.42
CA PRO A 124 9.31 3.71 -15.43
C PRO A 124 9.86 2.91 -16.63
N PRO A 125 9.86 3.48 -17.85
CA PRO A 125 10.35 2.80 -19.03
C PRO A 125 11.87 2.51 -18.95
N GLY A 126 12.26 1.28 -19.24
CA GLY A 126 13.67 0.86 -19.29
C GLY A 126 14.32 0.57 -17.93
N ILE A 127 13.50 0.43 -16.88
CA ILE A 127 13.97 0.06 -15.54
C ILE A 127 14.53 -1.36 -15.52
N SER A 128 15.53 -1.58 -14.65
CA SER A 128 16.04 -2.91 -14.37
C SER A 128 15.05 -3.68 -13.47
N PRO A 129 14.99 -5.02 -13.56
CA PRO A 129 14.10 -5.81 -12.71
C PRO A 129 14.40 -5.66 -11.21
N GLU A 130 15.64 -5.32 -10.84
CA GLU A 130 16.02 -5.06 -9.46
C GLU A 130 15.46 -3.76 -8.88
N ASP A 131 15.29 -2.74 -9.73
CA ASP A 131 14.82 -1.43 -9.28
C ASP A 131 13.30 -1.28 -9.37
N SER A 132 12.63 -2.22 -10.05
CA SER A 132 11.17 -2.31 -10.19
C SER A 132 10.39 -2.11 -8.88
N HIS A 133 9.21 -1.50 -8.98
CA HIS A 133 8.22 -1.36 -7.92
C HIS A 133 7.52 -2.67 -7.56
N ALA A 134 7.67 -3.73 -8.37
CA ALA A 134 7.12 -5.05 -8.06
C ALA A 134 7.75 -5.67 -6.81
N ARG A 135 8.98 -5.25 -6.46
CA ARG A 135 9.58 -5.51 -5.15
C ARG A 135 9.00 -4.54 -4.12
N PHE A 136 7.95 -4.97 -3.44
CA PHE A 136 7.17 -4.15 -2.53
C PHE A 136 7.91 -3.87 -1.21
N PHE A 137 8.41 -4.91 -0.54
CA PHE A 137 9.30 -4.79 0.62
C PHE A 137 10.65 -5.42 0.33
N ASN A 138 11.73 -4.67 0.57
CA ASN A 138 13.10 -5.11 0.37
C ASN A 138 13.81 -5.12 1.73
N PHE A 139 13.98 -6.30 2.32
CA PHE A 139 14.65 -6.43 3.61
C PHE A 139 16.16 -6.59 3.42
N ARG A 140 16.93 -5.71 4.05
CA ARG A 140 18.37 -5.83 4.17
C ARG A 140 18.79 -6.04 5.63
N ALA A 141 19.87 -6.76 5.84
CA ALA A 141 20.59 -6.68 7.11
C ALA A 141 21.37 -5.36 7.13
N SER A 142 21.15 -4.52 8.14
CA SER A 142 21.75 -3.18 8.24
C SER A 142 22.33 -2.99 9.64
N PRO A 143 23.59 -2.52 9.83
CA PRO A 143 24.86 -2.99 9.23
C PRO A 143 25.22 -4.42 9.73
N PRO A 144 26.34 -5.05 9.30
CA PRO A 144 26.83 -6.26 9.93
C PRO A 144 27.41 -5.89 11.30
N ALA A 145 26.56 -5.71 12.31
CA ALA A 145 27.02 -6.10 13.64
C ALA A 145 27.48 -7.55 13.48
N ALA A 146 28.70 -7.88 13.91
CA ALA A 146 29.34 -9.19 13.68
C ALA A 146 28.52 -10.40 14.18
N HIS A 147 27.37 -10.14 14.81
CA HIS A 147 26.42 -11.07 15.39
C HIS A 147 25.10 -11.17 14.60
N VAL A 148 24.83 -10.27 13.65
CA VAL A 148 23.64 -10.31 12.78
C VAL A 148 24.03 -10.98 11.47
N GLN A 149 24.38 -12.27 11.57
CA GLN A 149 24.41 -13.12 10.39
C GLN A 149 22.98 -13.18 9.81
N SER A 150 22.89 -13.20 8.48
CA SER A 150 21.71 -13.55 7.69
C SER A 150 21.20 -14.94 8.13
N GLY A 151 20.51 -14.98 9.26
CA GLY A 151 19.89 -16.17 9.82
C GLY A 151 18.49 -16.39 9.22
N PRO A 152 17.90 -17.57 9.46
CA PRO A 152 16.55 -17.88 9.00
C PRO A 152 15.56 -16.83 9.53
N GLY A 153 14.73 -16.27 8.64
CA GLY A 153 13.65 -15.35 9.01
C GLY A 153 13.75 -13.89 8.55
N ILE A 154 14.75 -13.50 7.74
CA ILE A 154 14.65 -12.25 6.95
C ILE A 154 14.03 -12.60 5.60
N PRO A 155 12.79 -12.20 5.32
CA PRO A 155 12.14 -12.49 4.04
C PRO A 155 12.70 -11.56 2.97
N GLY A 156 13.82 -11.92 2.32
CA GLY A 156 14.60 -11.07 1.41
C GLY A 156 13.83 -9.96 0.66
N ASN A 157 13.47 -10.20 -0.60
CA ASN A 157 12.63 -9.28 -1.37
C ASN A 157 11.25 -9.89 -1.52
N LEU A 158 10.22 -9.15 -1.15
CA LEU A 158 8.83 -9.61 -1.18
C LEU A 158 8.04 -8.86 -2.24
N SER A 159 7.21 -9.60 -2.98
CA SER A 159 6.10 -9.04 -3.77
C SER A 159 5.02 -8.43 -2.87
N ALA A 160 4.01 -7.78 -3.45
CA ALA A 160 2.92 -7.19 -2.69
C ALA A 160 2.11 -8.25 -1.94
N GLU A 161 1.83 -9.38 -2.60
CA GLU A 161 1.12 -10.51 -1.99
C GLU A 161 1.95 -11.18 -0.90
N GLN A 162 3.24 -11.44 -1.18
CA GLN A 162 4.15 -12.03 -0.20
C GLN A 162 4.37 -11.13 1.02
N ALA A 163 4.45 -9.81 0.80
CA ALA A 163 4.54 -8.81 1.87
C ALA A 163 3.30 -8.85 2.77
N GLY A 164 2.11 -8.95 2.19
CA GLY A 164 0.87 -9.08 2.93
C GLY A 164 0.79 -10.35 3.77
N ASN A 165 1.14 -11.49 3.17
CA ASN A 165 1.16 -12.79 3.87
C ASN A 165 2.20 -12.82 4.99
N TRP A 166 3.40 -12.28 4.73
CA TRP A 166 4.43 -12.15 5.75
C TRP A 166 3.97 -11.26 6.91
N LEU A 167 3.36 -10.11 6.60
CA LEU A 167 2.84 -9.21 7.63
C LEU A 167 1.76 -9.91 8.46
N LEU A 168 0.78 -10.59 7.85
CA LEU A 168 -0.22 -11.38 8.58
C LEU A 168 0.40 -12.46 9.48
N GLY A 169 1.52 -13.07 9.06
CA GLY A 169 2.25 -14.05 9.86
C GLY A 169 3.07 -13.47 11.04
N ASN A 170 3.35 -12.17 11.06
CA ASN A 170 4.24 -11.51 12.03
C ASN A 170 3.51 -10.55 12.99
N VAL A 171 2.19 -10.59 13.02
CA VAL A 171 1.32 -9.70 13.81
C VAL A 171 0.41 -10.49 14.75
N GLU A 172 -0.22 -9.82 15.71
CA GLU A 172 -1.01 -10.50 16.74
C GLU A 172 -2.25 -11.20 16.13
N GLU A 173 -2.58 -12.39 16.64
CA GLU A 173 -3.71 -13.21 16.19
C GLU A 173 -5.04 -12.43 16.20
N LYS A 174 -5.25 -11.55 17.19
CA LYS A 174 -6.43 -10.69 17.27
C LYS A 174 -6.60 -9.84 16.01
N TRP A 175 -5.51 -9.30 15.48
CA TRP A 175 -5.53 -8.48 14.27
C TRP A 175 -5.76 -9.34 13.04
N GLN A 176 -5.12 -10.50 12.93
CA GLN A 176 -5.35 -11.46 11.85
C GLN A 176 -6.82 -11.87 11.76
N LYS A 177 -7.44 -12.19 12.90
CA LYS A 177 -8.88 -12.49 12.99
C LYS A 177 -9.74 -11.32 12.55
N MET A 178 -9.42 -10.11 13.01
CA MET A 178 -10.14 -8.89 12.61
C MET A 178 -10.07 -8.66 11.09
N MET A 179 -8.90 -8.85 10.49
CA MET A 179 -8.71 -8.76 9.04
C MET A 179 -9.56 -9.81 8.32
N ALA A 180 -9.45 -11.08 8.72
CA ALA A 180 -10.15 -12.18 8.07
C ALA A 180 -11.68 -12.12 8.19
N MET A 181 -12.22 -11.56 9.28
CA MET A 181 -13.66 -11.47 9.50
C MET A 181 -14.32 -10.27 8.80
N ASN A 182 -13.57 -9.21 8.48
CA ASN A 182 -14.16 -7.95 8.00
C ASN A 182 -13.70 -7.52 6.60
N TYR A 183 -12.55 -8.00 6.13
CA TYR A 183 -11.91 -7.47 4.94
C TYR A 183 -11.48 -8.56 3.96
N SER A 184 -11.41 -8.16 2.70
CA SER A 184 -10.85 -8.94 1.60
C SER A 184 -9.90 -8.06 0.80
N TYR A 185 -8.91 -8.71 0.18
CA TYR A 185 -7.80 -8.05 -0.52
C TYR A 185 -7.36 -8.84 -1.76
N GLY A 186 -8.16 -9.83 -2.16
CA GLY A 186 -7.94 -10.63 -3.35
C GLY A 186 -8.37 -9.91 -4.62
N PHE A 187 -8.46 -10.71 -5.68
CA PHE A 187 -8.83 -10.28 -7.01
C PHE A 187 -9.71 -11.37 -7.63
N GLU A 188 -11.03 -11.16 -7.62
CA GLU A 188 -11.97 -12.10 -8.20
C GLU A 188 -12.18 -11.80 -9.69
N ARG A 189 -12.14 -12.84 -10.53
CA ARG A 189 -12.22 -12.73 -11.99
C ARG A 189 -13.41 -13.49 -12.56
N ASP A 190 -14.04 -14.36 -11.78
CA ASP A 190 -15.22 -15.09 -12.18
C ASP A 190 -16.48 -14.22 -12.00
N PRO A 191 -17.21 -13.89 -13.08
CA PRO A 191 -18.45 -13.11 -12.98
C PRO A 191 -19.50 -13.74 -12.06
N GLU A 192 -19.60 -15.07 -12.01
CA GLU A 192 -20.59 -15.72 -11.14
C GLU A 192 -20.24 -15.54 -9.66
N GLN A 193 -18.95 -15.56 -9.33
CA GLN A 193 -18.48 -15.33 -7.98
C GLN A 193 -18.56 -13.85 -7.59
N LEU A 194 -18.29 -12.92 -8.52
CA LEU A 194 -18.46 -11.47 -8.30
C LEU A 194 -19.90 -11.12 -7.90
N ALA A 195 -20.89 -11.69 -8.59
CA ALA A 195 -22.30 -11.48 -8.27
C ALA A 195 -22.65 -12.04 -6.87
N LYS A 196 -22.14 -13.22 -6.52
CA LYS A 196 -22.33 -13.82 -5.18
C LYS A 196 -21.68 -12.99 -4.07
N ASN A 197 -20.51 -12.43 -4.34
CA ASN A 197 -19.78 -11.58 -3.40
C ASN A 197 -20.55 -10.29 -3.07
N GLY A 198 -21.52 -9.88 -3.90
CA GLY A 198 -22.42 -8.76 -3.62
C GLY A 198 -23.28 -8.93 -2.36
N ASP A 199 -23.47 -10.17 -1.88
CA ASP A 199 -24.17 -10.47 -0.63
C ASP A 199 -23.22 -10.65 0.58
N ASP A 200 -21.90 -10.66 0.36
CA ASP A 200 -20.89 -10.83 1.41
C ASP A 200 -20.30 -9.49 1.86
N HIS A 201 -20.68 -9.07 3.06
CA HIS A 201 -20.21 -7.83 3.69
C HIS A 201 -18.67 -7.71 3.78
N THR A 202 -17.92 -8.81 3.83
CA THR A 202 -16.45 -8.78 3.91
C THR A 202 -15.81 -8.31 2.59
N LYS A 203 -16.58 -8.33 1.50
CA LYS A 203 -16.16 -7.98 0.14
C LYS A 203 -16.45 -6.54 -0.23
N PHE A 204 -17.35 -5.86 0.48
CA PHE A 204 -17.86 -4.53 0.08
C PHE A 204 -16.77 -3.45 -0.01
N SER A 205 -15.71 -3.57 0.81
CA SER A 205 -14.57 -2.66 0.76
C SER A 205 -13.63 -2.91 -0.42
N ASN A 206 -13.72 -4.06 -1.09
CA ASN A 206 -12.83 -4.46 -2.17
C ASN A 206 -13.53 -4.34 -3.54
N PRO A 207 -13.23 -3.28 -4.32
CA PRO A 207 -13.86 -3.08 -5.62
C PRO A 207 -13.40 -4.11 -6.68
N LEU A 208 -12.38 -4.93 -6.40
CA LEU A 208 -11.95 -6.03 -7.26
C LEU A 208 -12.73 -7.33 -7.01
N GLU A 209 -13.52 -7.41 -5.94
CA GLU A 209 -14.27 -8.62 -5.59
C GLU A 209 -15.78 -8.45 -5.65
N VAL A 210 -16.28 -7.26 -5.95
CA VAL A 210 -17.72 -6.96 -6.01
C VAL A 210 -18.04 -6.21 -7.30
N GLU A 211 -19.13 -6.58 -7.96
CA GLU A 211 -19.65 -5.86 -9.13
C GLU A 211 -20.41 -4.58 -8.75
N LEU A 212 -20.43 -3.62 -9.66
CA LEU A 212 -21.24 -2.41 -9.50
C LEU A 212 -22.74 -2.77 -9.51
N PRO A 213 -23.55 -2.02 -8.74
CA PRO A 213 -24.96 -2.31 -8.62
C PRO A 213 -25.72 -2.15 -9.94
N ASN A 214 -26.93 -2.74 -10.01
CA ASN A 214 -27.84 -2.52 -11.12
C ASN A 214 -28.46 -1.11 -11.07
N ALA A 215 -27.71 -0.13 -11.58
CA ALA A 215 -28.09 1.29 -11.57
C ALA A 215 -27.65 2.00 -12.87
N PRO A 216 -28.23 1.67 -14.04
CA PRO A 216 -27.77 2.21 -15.33
C PRO A 216 -27.98 3.73 -15.48
N SER A 217 -28.88 4.33 -14.70
CA SER A 217 -29.07 5.78 -14.65
C SER A 217 -28.02 6.51 -13.80
N MET A 218 -27.35 5.80 -12.88
CA MET A 218 -26.35 6.37 -12.00
C MET A 218 -25.09 6.76 -12.78
N ARG A 219 -24.40 7.82 -12.33
CA ARG A 219 -23.08 8.21 -12.83
C ARG A 219 -22.04 8.13 -11.73
N ILE A 220 -20.85 7.63 -12.05
CA ILE A 220 -19.70 7.62 -11.15
C ILE A 220 -18.69 8.65 -11.65
N TYR A 221 -18.25 9.53 -10.76
CA TYR A 221 -17.24 10.54 -11.03
C TYR A 221 -16.00 10.23 -10.19
N CYS A 222 -14.86 9.96 -10.82
CA CYS A 222 -13.59 9.80 -10.13
C CYS A 222 -12.74 11.05 -10.35
N LEU A 223 -12.62 11.86 -9.29
CA LEU A 223 -11.96 13.15 -9.30
C LEU A 223 -10.73 13.07 -8.39
N TYR A 224 -9.53 13.17 -8.95
CA TYR A 224 -8.31 13.02 -8.14
C TYR A 224 -7.12 13.81 -8.69
N GLY A 225 -6.15 14.02 -7.81
CA GLY A 225 -4.92 14.73 -8.12
C GLY A 225 -3.86 13.82 -8.73
N SER A 226 -2.97 14.39 -9.52
CA SER A 226 -1.86 13.68 -10.15
C SER A 226 -0.63 14.58 -10.26
N GLY A 227 0.54 13.95 -10.37
CA GLY A 227 1.80 14.66 -10.60
C GLY A 227 2.61 14.97 -9.34
N LYS A 228 2.34 14.28 -8.22
CA LYS A 228 3.13 14.41 -6.98
C LYS A 228 3.84 13.09 -6.63
N ASP A 229 5.08 13.22 -6.18
CA ASP A 229 5.90 12.12 -5.65
C ASP A 229 5.13 11.40 -4.53
N THR A 230 4.87 10.10 -4.68
CA THR A 230 4.06 9.30 -3.74
C THR A 230 4.77 8.00 -3.34
N GLU A 231 4.49 7.49 -2.13
CA GLU A 231 5.10 6.25 -1.63
C GLU A 231 4.61 5.02 -2.41
N ARG A 232 5.54 4.17 -2.87
CA ARG A 232 5.18 3.00 -3.69
C ARG A 232 5.72 1.66 -3.17
N SER A 233 6.95 1.65 -2.66
CA SER A 233 7.59 0.48 -2.06
C SER A 233 8.71 0.89 -1.10
N TYR A 234 9.19 -0.04 -0.28
CA TYR A 234 10.04 0.28 0.87
C TYR A 234 11.28 -0.62 0.97
N TRP A 235 12.35 -0.04 1.47
CA TRP A 235 13.53 -0.73 1.97
C TRP A 235 13.44 -0.81 3.49
N TYR A 236 13.56 -2.02 4.01
CA TYR A 236 13.50 -2.32 5.43
C TYR A 236 14.86 -2.81 5.92
N ALA A 237 15.21 -2.40 7.13
CA ALA A 237 16.24 -3.02 7.92
C ALA A 237 15.61 -3.86 9.03
N ALA A 238 16.14 -5.06 9.23
CA ALA A 238 15.82 -5.89 10.39
C ALA A 238 16.92 -5.74 11.46
N SER A 239 16.54 -5.42 12.69
CA SER A 239 17.43 -5.44 13.86
C SER A 239 17.13 -6.62 14.79
N GLU A 240 17.58 -6.52 16.04
CA GLU A 240 17.50 -7.57 17.07
C GLU A 240 16.08 -8.13 17.26
N PHE A 241 16.02 -9.36 17.74
CA PHE A 241 14.77 -10.03 18.05
C PHE A 241 14.06 -9.37 19.25
N GLU A 242 12.74 -9.24 19.15
CA GLU A 242 11.88 -8.78 20.24
C GLU A 242 11.53 -9.90 21.20
N HIS A 243 11.57 -9.56 22.48
CA HIS A 243 11.20 -10.41 23.60
C HIS A 243 10.09 -9.70 24.39
N GLU A 244 9.03 -10.43 24.77
CA GLU A 244 7.91 -9.88 25.57
C GLU A 244 8.18 -9.87 27.08
N GLY A 245 9.35 -10.36 27.51
CA GLY A 245 9.67 -10.55 28.92
C GLY A 245 9.52 -9.30 29.79
N SER A 246 8.75 -9.44 30.88
CA SER A 246 8.87 -8.60 32.09
C SER A 246 10.34 -8.50 32.53
N ASP A 247 10.74 -7.44 33.24
CA ASP A 247 12.10 -7.26 33.79
C ASP A 247 12.69 -8.53 34.48
N SER A 248 11.81 -9.41 34.98
CA SER A 248 12.13 -10.75 35.53
C SER A 248 12.75 -11.77 34.54
N ALA A 249 12.74 -11.50 33.23
CA ALA A 249 13.25 -12.41 32.19
C ALA A 249 14.71 -12.12 31.78
N ILE A 250 15.28 -11.02 32.25
CA ILE A 250 16.66 -10.59 31.99
C ILE A 250 17.57 -11.18 33.07
N LEU A 251 18.50 -12.06 32.68
CA LEU A 251 19.45 -12.72 33.58
C LEU A 251 20.72 -11.89 33.83
N GLY A 252 21.05 -10.97 32.92
CA GLY A 252 22.19 -10.05 33.03
C GLY A 252 22.52 -9.38 31.70
N GLU A 253 23.32 -8.31 31.72
CA GLU A 253 23.80 -7.63 30.52
C GLU A 253 25.33 -7.63 30.52
N GLU A 254 25.95 -8.31 29.55
CA GLU A 254 27.40 -8.35 29.38
C GLU A 254 27.78 -7.40 28.25
N CYS A 255 28.36 -6.25 28.62
CA CYS A 255 28.90 -5.31 27.64
C CYS A 255 30.38 -5.59 27.39
N ALA A 256 30.74 -5.85 26.14
CA ALA A 256 32.14 -5.86 25.73
C ALA A 256 32.63 -4.41 25.66
N ALA A 257 33.49 -4.02 26.60
CA ALA A 257 34.18 -2.74 26.56
C ALA A 257 35.45 -2.88 25.70
N ASP A 258 35.35 -2.61 24.40
CA ASP A 258 36.53 -2.39 23.59
C ASP A 258 37.12 -1.02 23.94
N LEU A 259 38.23 -1.01 24.68
CA LEU A 259 39.03 0.18 24.95
C LEU A 259 39.80 0.58 23.67
N GLY A 260 39.08 1.09 22.68
CA GLY A 260 39.64 1.80 21.53
C GLY A 260 39.70 3.31 21.80
N GLU A 261 40.85 3.93 21.53
CA GLU A 261 41.05 5.39 21.60
C GLU A 261 40.23 6.12 20.53
N SER A 262 38.90 6.18 20.68
CA SER A 262 37.95 7.16 20.13
C SER A 262 36.52 6.60 20.25
N GLY A 263 35.77 7.05 21.25
CA GLY A 263 34.30 7.05 21.24
C GLY A 263 33.57 5.70 21.20
N VAL A 264 33.15 5.24 22.38
CA VAL A 264 32.09 4.26 22.72
C VAL A 264 31.33 3.62 21.54
N ASN A 265 31.72 2.40 21.17
CA ASN A 265 30.84 1.40 20.57
C ASN A 265 30.84 0.16 21.48
N SER A 266 30.09 0.19 22.57
CA SER A 266 29.89 -0.97 23.44
C SER A 266 28.78 -1.85 22.87
N SER A 267 29.11 -3.02 22.34
CA SER A 267 28.11 -4.05 22.05
C SER A 267 27.74 -4.75 23.37
N CYS A 268 26.50 -4.55 23.83
CA CYS A 268 25.97 -5.19 25.02
C CYS A 268 25.14 -6.40 24.62
N ILE A 269 25.44 -7.56 25.20
CA ILE A 269 24.69 -8.80 25.02
C ILE A 269 23.83 -9.00 26.27
N THR A 270 22.51 -8.90 26.12
CA THR A 270 21.56 -9.19 27.20
C THR A 270 21.31 -10.71 27.28
N GLN A 271 21.74 -11.34 28.37
CA GLN A 271 21.41 -12.74 28.66
C GLN A 271 19.96 -12.84 29.16
N ARG A 272 19.15 -13.71 28.55
CA ARG A 272 17.71 -13.88 28.82
C ARG A 272 17.38 -15.30 29.24
N THR A 273 16.28 -15.49 29.98
CA THR A 273 15.83 -16.82 30.38
C THR A 273 15.51 -17.71 29.17
N PRO A 274 15.73 -19.05 29.24
CA PRO A 274 15.44 -19.96 28.13
C PRO A 274 13.97 -20.03 27.69
N LEU A 275 13.04 -19.53 28.53
CA LEU A 275 11.61 -19.44 28.22
C LEU A 275 11.21 -18.08 27.61
N ASP A 276 12.10 -17.08 27.59
CA ASP A 276 11.90 -15.78 26.92
C ASP A 276 12.20 -15.92 25.42
N MET A 277 11.39 -16.74 24.74
CA MET A 277 11.54 -17.00 23.32
C MET A 277 11.23 -15.73 22.52
N PRO A 278 12.07 -15.36 21.55
CA PRO A 278 11.84 -14.17 20.73
C PRO A 278 10.60 -14.36 19.84
N LEU A 279 9.70 -13.38 19.86
CA LEU A 279 8.43 -13.45 19.13
C LEU A 279 8.56 -13.01 17.67
N SER A 280 9.30 -11.93 17.41
CA SER A 280 9.50 -11.38 16.06
C SER A 280 10.71 -10.45 16.02
N ARG A 281 11.27 -10.18 14.83
CA ARG A 281 12.35 -9.18 14.68
C ARG A 281 11.79 -7.77 14.60
N ARG A 282 12.54 -6.80 15.11
CA ARG A 282 12.25 -5.38 14.86
C ARG A 282 12.57 -5.03 13.41
N ASN A 283 11.56 -4.55 12.69
CA ASN A 283 11.70 -4.05 11.33
C ASN A 283 11.46 -2.55 11.31
N PHE A 284 12.32 -1.80 10.63
CA PHE A 284 12.17 -0.36 10.44
C PHE A 284 12.62 0.04 9.03
N ILE A 285 12.09 1.14 8.51
CA ILE A 285 12.44 1.64 7.18
C ILE A 285 13.91 2.06 7.19
N ASP A 286 14.66 1.61 6.19
CA ASP A 286 16.08 1.90 6.11
C ASP A 286 16.36 3.28 5.50
N VAL A 287 16.49 4.26 6.39
CA VAL A 287 16.79 5.66 6.04
C VAL A 287 18.14 5.84 5.35
N ALA A 288 19.08 4.91 5.50
CA ALA A 288 20.40 5.01 4.85
C ALA A 288 20.35 4.62 3.36
N VAL A 289 19.27 4.00 2.86
CA VAL A 289 19.07 3.84 1.42
C VAL A 289 18.52 5.14 0.85
N HIS A 290 19.34 5.86 0.09
CA HIS A 290 18.94 7.11 -0.55
C HIS A 290 19.55 7.20 -1.95
N ASN A 291 18.71 7.46 -2.95
CA ASN A 291 19.08 7.58 -4.35
C ASN A 291 18.13 8.55 -5.08
N GLU A 292 18.51 9.83 -5.15
CA GLU A 292 17.71 10.87 -5.82
C GLU A 292 17.87 10.91 -7.34
N THR A 293 18.99 10.38 -7.86
CA THR A 293 19.28 10.38 -9.31
C THR A 293 18.79 9.11 -10.00
N GLY A 294 18.44 8.08 -9.24
CA GLY A 294 17.89 6.83 -9.73
C GLY A 294 16.46 6.96 -10.28
N VAL A 295 16.10 6.00 -11.13
CA VAL A 295 14.75 5.81 -11.67
C VAL A 295 14.34 4.39 -11.28
N PRO A 296 13.52 4.20 -10.23
CA PRO A 296 12.74 5.18 -9.49
C PRO A 296 13.58 5.88 -8.41
N LYS A 297 13.14 7.06 -7.98
CA LYS A 297 13.79 7.80 -6.89
C LYS A 297 13.60 7.04 -5.58
N VAL A 298 14.63 7.02 -4.74
CA VAL A 298 14.56 6.46 -3.39
C VAL A 298 14.92 7.54 -2.39
N LYS A 299 14.01 7.88 -1.49
CA LYS A 299 14.20 8.88 -0.43
C LYS A 299 14.06 8.19 0.92
N SER A 300 15.15 8.13 1.69
CA SER A 300 15.14 7.61 3.07
C SER A 300 14.50 6.22 3.18
N GLY A 301 14.86 5.30 2.28
CA GLY A 301 14.31 3.95 2.22
C GLY A 301 12.97 3.82 1.51
N VAL A 302 12.34 4.91 1.10
CA VAL A 302 11.05 4.88 0.38
C VAL A 302 11.29 5.03 -1.12
N LYS A 303 10.90 4.02 -1.91
CA LYS A 303 10.82 4.14 -3.37
C LYS A 303 9.59 4.96 -3.74
N ILE A 304 9.82 5.98 -4.56
CA ILE A 304 8.82 6.96 -4.96
C ILE A 304 8.23 6.58 -6.32
N GLY A 305 6.90 6.58 -6.40
CA GLY A 305 6.11 6.47 -7.63
C GLY A 305 5.23 7.70 -7.86
N GLU A 306 4.34 7.60 -8.84
CA GLU A 306 3.38 8.67 -9.18
C GLU A 306 2.10 8.57 -8.35
N GLY A 307 1.50 9.72 -8.04
CA GLY A 307 0.23 9.81 -7.31
C GLY A 307 -0.13 11.25 -6.97
N ASP A 308 -0.89 11.41 -5.88
CA ASP A 308 -1.34 12.71 -5.35
C ASP A 308 -0.56 13.14 -4.09
N GLY A 309 0.55 12.47 -3.77
CA GLY A 309 1.38 12.70 -2.59
C GLY A 309 1.10 11.76 -1.42
N THR A 310 -0.09 11.16 -1.37
CA THR A 310 -0.47 10.18 -0.34
C THR A 310 -0.86 8.83 -0.94
N VAL A 311 -1.60 8.85 -2.05
CA VAL A 311 -2.21 7.68 -2.68
C VAL A 311 -1.54 7.44 -4.03
N ALA A 312 -1.09 6.21 -4.24
CA ALA A 312 -0.49 5.81 -5.51
C ALA A 312 -1.50 5.91 -6.66
N LEU A 313 -1.05 6.36 -7.82
CA LEU A 313 -1.89 6.59 -9.00
C LEU A 313 -2.72 5.36 -9.41
N LEU A 314 -2.15 4.15 -9.26
CA LEU A 314 -2.88 2.89 -9.49
C LEU A 314 -4.13 2.77 -8.60
N SER A 315 -4.02 3.14 -7.32
CA SER A 315 -5.17 3.08 -6.41
C SER A 315 -6.18 4.18 -6.65
N LEU A 316 -5.78 5.33 -7.17
CA LEU A 316 -6.70 6.44 -7.47
C LEU A 316 -7.59 6.14 -8.66
N GLY A 317 -6.98 5.65 -9.75
CA GLY A 317 -7.62 5.68 -11.07
C GLY A 317 -7.84 4.32 -11.74
N ALA A 318 -7.12 3.25 -11.38
CA ALA A 318 -7.13 2.04 -12.22
C ALA A 318 -8.53 1.36 -12.30
N MET A 319 -9.28 1.37 -11.20
CA MET A 319 -10.67 0.91 -11.21
C MET A 319 -11.56 1.82 -12.05
N CYS A 320 -11.44 3.14 -11.93
CA CYS A 320 -12.30 4.06 -12.69
C CYS A 320 -12.03 4.02 -14.20
N VAL A 321 -10.78 3.77 -14.59
CA VAL A 321 -10.35 3.80 -15.99
C VAL A 321 -10.60 2.48 -16.71
N GLU A 322 -10.28 1.35 -16.08
CA GLU A 322 -10.39 0.04 -16.75
C GLU A 322 -11.30 -0.93 -15.98
N GLY A 323 -11.19 -1.00 -14.64
CA GLY A 323 -11.96 -1.96 -13.83
C GLY A 323 -13.48 -1.78 -13.92
N TRP A 324 -13.98 -0.55 -13.88
CA TRP A 324 -15.39 -0.17 -13.94
C TRP A 324 -15.80 0.38 -15.30
N LYS A 325 -14.98 0.19 -16.32
CA LYS A 325 -15.32 0.56 -17.69
C LYS A 325 -16.59 -0.17 -18.13
N SER A 326 -17.44 0.51 -18.90
CA SER A 326 -18.70 -0.08 -19.36
C SER A 326 -18.46 -1.40 -20.12
N GLY A 327 -19.13 -2.47 -19.68
CA GLY A 327 -18.95 -3.82 -20.22
C GLY A 327 -17.82 -4.63 -19.58
N SER A 328 -17.15 -4.12 -18.55
CA SER A 328 -16.23 -4.91 -17.74
C SER A 328 -16.99 -5.91 -16.84
N LYS A 329 -16.26 -6.90 -16.32
CA LYS A 329 -16.83 -7.89 -15.38
C LYS A 329 -17.36 -7.24 -14.10
N TRP A 330 -16.77 -6.14 -13.66
CA TRP A 330 -17.19 -5.39 -12.47
C TRP A 330 -18.23 -4.30 -12.78
N ASN A 331 -18.56 -4.05 -14.05
CA ASN A 331 -19.62 -3.12 -14.45
C ASN A 331 -20.56 -3.75 -15.50
N PRO A 332 -21.31 -4.80 -15.12
CA PRO A 332 -22.17 -5.54 -16.05
C PRO A 332 -23.35 -4.70 -16.55
N HIS A 333 -23.77 -3.68 -15.79
CA HIS A 333 -24.92 -2.84 -16.10
C HIS A 333 -24.55 -1.55 -16.84
N GLY A 334 -23.27 -1.33 -17.14
CA GLY A 334 -22.81 -0.24 -17.99
C GLY A 334 -22.97 1.15 -17.36
N ILE A 335 -22.83 1.26 -16.04
CA ILE A 335 -22.80 2.55 -15.32
C ILE A 335 -21.77 3.47 -15.96
N LYS A 336 -22.13 4.73 -16.22
CA LYS A 336 -21.22 5.71 -16.80
C LYS A 336 -20.19 6.15 -15.75
N VAL A 337 -18.92 5.83 -15.98
CA VAL A 337 -17.80 6.27 -15.15
C VAL A 337 -17.06 7.38 -15.89
N ILE A 338 -16.80 8.50 -15.20
CA ILE A 338 -16.10 9.67 -15.73
C ILE A 338 -14.89 9.91 -14.83
N THR A 339 -13.70 9.91 -15.42
CA THR A 339 -12.45 10.20 -14.69
C THR A 339 -11.93 11.58 -15.05
N GLN A 340 -11.67 12.42 -14.04
CA GLN A 340 -11.09 13.74 -14.23
C GLN A 340 -9.89 13.93 -13.30
N GLU A 341 -8.72 14.00 -13.92
CA GLU A 341 -7.44 14.22 -13.24
C GLU A 341 -7.11 15.71 -13.16
N MET A 342 -6.62 16.12 -12.00
CA MET A 342 -6.15 17.47 -11.72
C MET A 342 -4.64 17.45 -11.60
N GLU A 343 -3.97 18.30 -12.36
CA GLU A 343 -2.51 18.41 -12.33
C GLU A 343 -2.09 19.25 -11.13
N HIS A 344 -1.22 18.69 -10.29
CA HIS A 344 -0.68 19.40 -9.13
C HIS A 344 0.23 20.55 -9.57
N LYS A 345 -0.28 21.79 -9.53
CA LYS A 345 0.45 23.02 -9.84
C LYS A 345 0.30 24.01 -8.68
N PRO A 346 1.10 23.89 -7.61
CA PRO A 346 0.91 24.72 -6.43
C PRO A 346 1.31 26.17 -6.71
N GLU A 347 0.53 27.12 -6.20
CA GLU A 347 0.90 28.54 -6.24
C GLU A 347 2.04 28.85 -5.26
N PRO A 348 3.06 29.61 -5.67
CA PRO A 348 4.10 30.06 -4.75
C PRO A 348 3.51 30.89 -3.61
N PHE A 349 4.00 30.67 -2.38
CA PHE A 349 3.64 31.42 -1.16
C PHE A 349 2.24 31.15 -0.58
N ASP A 350 1.45 30.24 -1.13
CA ASP A 350 0.26 29.70 -0.46
C ASP A 350 0.63 28.42 0.33
N PRO A 351 0.44 28.39 1.67
CA PRO A 351 0.79 27.22 2.48
C PRO A 351 -0.03 25.95 2.15
N ARG A 352 -1.13 26.07 1.40
CA ARG A 352 -1.96 24.96 0.91
C ARG A 352 -1.86 24.77 -0.61
N GLY A 353 -0.92 25.46 -1.27
CA GLY A 353 -0.68 25.33 -2.71
C GLY A 353 -1.71 26.03 -3.61
N GLY A 354 -2.63 26.83 -3.07
CA GLY A 354 -3.53 27.67 -3.85
C GLY A 354 -4.59 26.90 -4.64
N GLN A 355 -5.17 27.55 -5.66
CA GLN A 355 -6.37 27.05 -6.37
C GLN A 355 -6.09 25.88 -7.33
N THR A 356 -4.82 25.67 -7.67
CA THR A 356 -4.36 24.64 -8.62
C THR A 356 -3.56 23.52 -7.94
N THR A 357 -3.58 23.47 -6.61
CA THR A 357 -3.06 22.33 -5.87
C THR A 357 -3.87 21.06 -6.17
N SER A 358 -3.18 19.94 -6.19
CA SER A 358 -3.78 18.61 -6.29
C SER A 358 -3.09 17.61 -5.37
N ASP A 359 -2.59 18.11 -4.24
CA ASP A 359 -2.17 17.25 -3.13
C ASP A 359 -3.39 16.53 -2.55
N HIS A 360 -3.22 15.34 -2.00
CA HIS A 360 -4.31 14.47 -1.54
C HIS A 360 -5.36 15.19 -0.67
N ILE A 361 -4.91 16.02 0.28
CA ILE A 361 -5.81 16.79 1.15
C ILE A 361 -6.15 18.14 0.54
N ASP A 362 -5.16 18.85 -0.02
CA ASP A 362 -5.37 20.21 -0.51
C ASP A 362 -6.21 20.27 -1.80
N ILE A 363 -6.41 19.15 -2.50
CA ILE A 363 -7.30 19.07 -3.68
C ILE A 363 -8.72 19.59 -3.38
N LEU A 364 -9.18 19.53 -2.13
CA LEU A 364 -10.45 20.12 -1.69
C LEU A 364 -10.50 21.65 -1.88
N GLY A 365 -9.35 22.31 -1.89
CA GLY A 365 -9.19 23.73 -2.22
C GLY A 365 -9.12 24.01 -3.73
N SER A 366 -9.04 22.98 -4.57
CA SER A 366 -8.88 23.16 -6.01
C SER A 366 -10.13 23.75 -6.67
N GLU A 367 -9.94 24.76 -7.52
CA GLU A 367 -11.04 25.34 -8.31
C GLU A 367 -11.66 24.29 -9.23
N SER A 368 -10.83 23.46 -9.87
CA SER A 368 -11.29 22.45 -10.83
C SER A 368 -12.19 21.40 -10.17
N LEU A 369 -11.81 20.92 -8.97
CA LEU A 369 -12.63 19.99 -8.19
C LEU A 369 -13.95 20.63 -7.78
N ASN A 370 -13.88 21.82 -7.18
CA ASN A 370 -15.05 22.49 -6.65
C ASN A 370 -16.06 22.82 -7.76
N LEU A 371 -15.57 23.23 -8.94
CA LEU A 371 -16.42 23.46 -10.11
C LEU A 371 -17.09 22.18 -10.61
N ALA A 372 -16.36 21.05 -10.65
CA ALA A 372 -16.91 19.76 -11.04
C ALA A 372 -18.01 19.28 -10.07
N VAL A 373 -17.74 19.36 -8.76
CA VAL A 373 -18.71 19.00 -7.72
C VAL A 373 -19.95 19.88 -7.79
N LEU A 374 -19.79 21.20 -7.98
CA LEU A 374 -20.91 22.13 -8.13
C LEU A 374 -21.75 21.84 -9.38
N ARG A 375 -21.13 21.50 -10.51
CA ARG A 375 -21.85 21.11 -11.73
C ARG A 375 -22.67 19.84 -11.52
N ILE A 376 -22.09 18.83 -10.88
CA ILE A 376 -22.77 17.58 -10.55
C ILE A 376 -23.96 17.85 -9.62
N ALA A 377 -23.74 18.60 -8.54
CA ALA A 377 -24.78 18.95 -7.58
C ALA A 377 -25.91 19.81 -8.19
N ALA A 378 -25.59 20.63 -9.19
CA ALA A 378 -26.57 21.43 -9.94
C ALA A 378 -27.35 20.63 -11.00
N GLY A 379 -27.14 19.31 -11.10
CA GLY A 379 -27.78 18.45 -12.09
C GLY A 379 -27.21 18.62 -13.50
N ARG A 380 -26.02 19.23 -13.63
CA ARG A 380 -25.30 19.41 -14.91
C ARG A 380 -24.05 18.54 -14.96
N GLY A 381 -24.15 17.31 -14.48
CA GLY A 381 -23.01 16.39 -14.41
C GLY A 381 -22.45 16.00 -15.78
N GLU A 382 -23.19 16.24 -16.86
CA GLU A 382 -22.74 16.09 -18.25
C GLU A 382 -21.70 17.13 -18.67
N ASP A 383 -21.63 18.29 -18.00
CA ASP A 383 -20.62 19.32 -18.22
C ASP A 383 -19.25 18.96 -17.59
N VAL A 384 -19.16 17.83 -16.89
CA VAL A 384 -17.92 17.30 -16.34
C VAL A 384 -17.34 16.32 -17.35
N GLU A 385 -16.35 16.79 -18.08
CA GLU A 385 -15.64 16.02 -19.11
C GLU A 385 -14.51 15.17 -18.51
N GLU A 386 -14.24 14.04 -19.17
CA GLU A 386 -13.07 13.22 -18.85
C GLU A 386 -11.78 13.97 -19.18
N ARG A 387 -10.83 13.90 -18.26
CA ARG A 387 -9.52 14.53 -18.42
C ARG A 387 -8.45 13.64 -17.81
N PHE A 388 -7.42 13.35 -18.60
CA PHE A 388 -6.25 12.60 -18.17
C PHE A 388 -5.02 13.49 -18.31
N VAL A 389 -4.21 13.54 -17.25
CA VAL A 389 -2.93 14.24 -17.17
C VAL A 389 -1.80 13.21 -17.05
N SER A 390 -2.07 12.10 -16.37
CA SER A 390 -1.15 11.00 -16.11
C SER A 390 -1.24 9.89 -17.16
N LYS A 391 -0.32 8.91 -17.06
CA LYS A 391 -0.32 7.69 -17.89
C LYS A 391 -1.16 6.55 -17.29
N ILE A 392 -2.12 6.86 -16.41
CA ILE A 392 -2.95 5.84 -15.76
C ILE A 392 -3.64 4.89 -16.75
N GLN A 393 -4.02 5.36 -17.93
CA GLN A 393 -4.64 4.53 -18.96
C GLN A 393 -3.69 3.43 -19.48
N GLU A 394 -2.39 3.70 -19.53
CA GLU A 394 -1.38 2.70 -19.90
C GLU A 394 -1.11 1.76 -18.74
N TYR A 395 -1.01 2.29 -17.52
CA TYR A 395 -0.75 1.49 -16.32
C TYR A 395 -1.91 0.54 -16.01
N ALA A 396 -3.15 1.03 -16.05
CA ALA A 396 -4.33 0.23 -15.80
C ALA A 396 -4.45 -0.94 -16.80
N LYS A 397 -4.10 -0.75 -18.08
CA LYS A 397 -4.13 -1.84 -19.08
C LYS A 397 -3.11 -2.96 -18.82
N LYS A 398 -2.02 -2.67 -18.11
CA LYS A 398 -1.00 -3.67 -17.76
C LYS A 398 -1.38 -4.51 -16.55
N ILE A 399 -2.42 -4.13 -15.81
CA ILE A 399 -2.97 -4.95 -14.70
C ILE A 399 -3.57 -6.23 -15.28
N ARG A 400 -3.39 -7.35 -14.58
CA ARG A 400 -3.92 -8.66 -14.98
C ARG A 400 -5.42 -8.78 -14.66
N TRP A 401 -6.27 -8.16 -15.47
CA TRP A 401 -7.73 -8.19 -15.34
C TRP A 401 -8.38 -9.50 -15.78
N ALA A 402 -7.76 -10.19 -16.75
CA ALA A 402 -8.26 -11.44 -17.32
C ALA A 402 -8.02 -12.61 -16.38
#